data_AF-A0A661ETQ6-F1
#
_entry.id   AF-A0A661ETQ6-F1
#
_cell.length_a   1.000
_cell.length_b   1.000
_cell.length_c   1.000
_cell.angle_alpha   90.00
_cell.angle_beta   90.00
_cell.angle_gamma   90.00
#
_symmetry.space_group_name_H-M   'P 1'
#
loop_
_entity.id
_entity.type
_entity.pdbx_description
1 polymer ?
#
loop_
_entity_poly.entity_id
_entity_poly.type
_entity_poly.pdbx_seq_one_letter_code
_entity_poly.pdbx_strand_id
1 'polypeptide(L)' 'MNKDEFYAEADTSSVGPLQGIRVLEATNYASGPVCGMILSDFGAESIKCEMPGKGDP' A
#
# COMPACT_ATOMS: atom_id res chain seq x y z
N MET A 1 -14.96 -25.49 -9.48
CA MET A 1 -14.26 -24.96 -8.29
C MET A 1 -15.28 -24.19 -7.49
N ASN A 2 -15.57 -24.62 -6.26
CA ASN A 2 -16.42 -23.86 -5.34
C ASN A 2 -15.58 -22.83 -4.56
N LYS A 3 -16.24 -21.95 -3.79
CA LYS A 3 -15.55 -20.87 -3.06
C LYS A 3 -14.54 -21.40 -2.06
N ASP A 4 -14.86 -22.51 -1.40
CA ASP A 4 -14.01 -23.09 -0.35
C ASP A 4 -12.74 -23.68 -0.94
N GLU A 5 -12.84 -24.38 -2.07
CA GLU A 5 -11.69 -24.87 -2.84
C GLU A 5 -10.80 -23.75 -3.35
N PHE A 6 -11.38 -22.61 -3.74
CA PHE A 6 -10.63 -21.46 -4.26
C PHE A 6 -9.79 -20.78 -3.17
N TYR A 7 -10.29 -20.70 -1.94
CA TYR A 7 -9.63 -20.02 -0.82
C TYR A 7 -8.92 -20.97 0.17
N ALA A 8 -8.77 -22.26 -0.15
CA ALA A 8 -8.20 -23.26 0.76
C ALA A 8 -6.81 -22.88 1.31
N GLU A 9 -6.00 -22.18 0.51
CA GLU A 9 -4.64 -21.75 0.84
C GLU A 9 -4.54 -20.25 1.17
N ALA A 10 -5.68 -19.57 1.36
CA ALA A 10 -5.66 -18.14 1.68
C ALA A 10 -5.13 -17.90 3.10
N ASP A 11 -4.13 -17.04 3.22
CA ASP A 11 -3.67 -16.55 4.52
C ASP A 11 -4.67 -15.54 5.08
N THR A 12 -5.46 -15.98 6.06
CA THR A 12 -6.46 -15.14 6.73
C THR A 12 -5.85 -14.15 7.71
N SER A 13 -4.56 -14.27 8.01
CA SER A 13 -3.81 -13.31 8.84
C SER A 13 -3.14 -12.20 8.05
N SER A 14 -3.14 -12.31 6.71
CA SER A 14 -2.53 -11.30 5.84
C SER A 14 -3.29 -9.97 5.90
N VAL A 15 -2.53 -8.89 6.00
CA VAL A 15 -3.07 -7.51 5.97
C VAL A 15 -3.28 -6.99 4.54
N GLY A 16 -2.94 -7.79 3.53
CA GLY A 16 -3.13 -7.47 2.12
C GLY A 16 -2.03 -8.04 1.22
N PRO A 17 -2.23 -8.04 -0.11
CA PRO A 17 -1.33 -8.69 -1.06
C PRO A 17 0.07 -8.05 -1.15
N LEU A 18 0.26 -6.84 -0.61
CA LEU A 18 1.55 -6.15 -0.55
C LEU A 18 2.19 -6.18 0.84
N GLN A 19 1.72 -7.05 1.73
CA GLN A 19 2.34 -7.26 3.04
C GLN A 19 3.85 -7.52 2.92
N GLY A 20 4.63 -6.79 3.71
CA GLY A 20 6.09 -6.89 3.72
C GLY A 20 6.81 -6.07 2.64
N ILE A 21 6.07 -5.41 1.73
CA ILE A 21 6.63 -4.46 0.78
C ILE A 21 6.73 -3.08 1.43
N ARG A 22 7.87 -2.40 1.23
CA ARG A 22 8.11 -1.03 1.70
C ARG A 22 8.21 -0.10 0.50
N VAL A 23 7.48 1.01 0.52
CA VAL A 23 7.40 1.99 -0.57
C VAL A 23 7.90 3.34 -0.07
N LEU A 24 8.84 3.94 -0.80
CA LEU A 24 9.27 5.32 -0.55
C LEU A 24 8.52 6.25 -1.50
N GLU A 25 7.60 7.06 -0.98
CA GLU A 25 6.84 8.03 -1.75
C GLU A 25 7.61 9.34 -1.90
N ALA A 26 8.13 9.57 -3.11
CA ALA A 26 8.71 10.85 -3.53
C ALA A 26 7.78 11.56 -4.54
N THR A 27 6.51 11.68 -4.17
CA THR A 27 5.44 12.27 -5.00
C THR A 27 4.81 13.48 -4.32
N ASN A 28 3.99 14.25 -5.03
CA ASN A 28 3.27 15.40 -4.49
C ASN A 28 1.88 15.59 -5.13
N TYR A 29 1.09 16.50 -4.55
CA TYR A 29 -0.27 16.86 -4.96
C TYR A 29 -1.29 15.73 -4.87
N ALA A 30 -1.64 15.09 -5.99
CA ALA A 30 -2.82 14.23 -6.07
C ALA A 30 -2.51 12.81 -6.56
N SER A 31 -2.09 12.65 -7.82
CA SER A 31 -1.97 11.31 -8.44
C SER A 31 -0.96 10.41 -7.72
N GLY A 32 0.15 10.98 -7.27
CA GLY A 32 1.17 10.25 -6.54
C GLY A 32 0.73 9.82 -5.13
N PRO A 33 0.27 10.76 -4.26
CA PRO A 33 -0.28 10.40 -2.95
C PRO A 33 -1.46 9.43 -3.02
N VAL A 34 -2.34 9.55 -4.02
CA VAL A 34 -3.43 8.59 -4.24
C VAL A 34 -2.89 7.19 -4.59
N CYS A 35 -1.85 7.11 -5.41
CA CYS A 35 -1.20 5.83 -5.70
C CYS A 35 -0.60 5.21 -4.42
N GLY A 36 0.10 6.01 -3.61
CA GLY A 36 0.66 5.57 -2.33
C GLY A 36 -0.40 5.08 -1.33
N MET A 37 -1.54 5.78 -1.27
CA MET A 37 -2.70 5.37 -0.48
C MET A 37 -3.23 3.99 -0.91
N ILE A 38 -3.43 3.77 -2.21
CA ILE A 38 -3.90 2.48 -2.73
C ILE A 38 -2.92 1.34 -2.41
N LEU A 39 -1.61 1.60 -2.52
CA LEU A 39 -0.59 0.61 -2.16
C LEU A 39 -0.62 0.28 -0.65
N SER A 40 -0.86 1.29 0.18
CA SER A 40 -1.00 1.13 1.63
C SER A 40 -2.27 0.34 2.00
N ASP A 41 -3.39 0.59 1.30
CA ASP A 41 -4.63 -0.19 1.46
C ASP A 41 -4.45 -1.66 1.09
N PHE A 42 -3.49 -1.97 0.21
CA PHE A 42 -3.09 -3.34 -0.11
C PHE A 42 -2.02 -3.92 0.83
N GLY A 43 -1.68 -3.23 1.92
CA GLY A 43 -0.82 -3.73 2.99
C GLY A 43 0.66 -3.37 2.87
N ALA A 44 1.04 -2.47 1.96
CA ALA A 44 2.41 -1.97 1.88
C ALA A 44 2.71 -0.99 3.03
N GLU A 45 3.94 -0.99 3.53
CA GLU A 45 4.45 0.07 4.41
C GLU A 45 4.90 1.24 3.54
N SER A 46 4.09 2.29 3.47
CA SER A 46 4.45 3.50 2.73
C SER A 46 5.10 4.56 3.60
N ILE A 47 6.21 5.12 3.13
CA ILE A 47 6.99 6.17 3.80
C ILE A 47 7.01 7.40 2.89
N LYS A 48 6.37 8.47 3.35
CA LYS A 48 6.34 9.73 2.62
C LYS A 48 7.62 10.53 2.82
N CYS A 49 8.28 10.87 1.71
CA CYS A 49 9.44 11.76 1.68
C CYS A 49 9.00 13.14 1.20
N GLU A 50 9.07 14.12 2.10
CA GLU A 50 8.63 15.49 1.83
C GLU A 50 9.78 16.50 1.88
N MET A 51 9.57 17.68 1.27
CA MET A 51 10.54 18.76 1.34
C MET A 51 10.63 19.33 2.76
N PRO A 52 11.82 19.42 3.36
CA PRO A 52 12.01 20.00 4.68
C PRO A 52 11.45 21.42 4.76
N GLY A 53 10.67 21.71 5.81
CA GLY A 53 10.09 23.03 6.07
C GLY A 53 8.93 23.44 5.15
N LYS A 54 8.61 22.66 4.10
CA LYS A 54 7.51 22.95 3.18
C LYS A 54 6.43 21.87 3.14
N GLY A 55 6.82 20.59 3.25
CA GLY A 55 5.89 19.47 3.09
C GLY A 55 5.42 19.26 1.64
N ASP A 56 4.41 18.40 1.48
CA ASP A 56 3.56 18.35 0.27
C ASP A 56 2.62 19.58 0.23
N PRO A 57 2.48 20.31 -0.90
CA PRO A 57 1.63 21.50 -1.00
C PRO A 57 0.13 21.30 -0.75
#